data_AF-A0A1X7D4B7-F1
#
_entry.id   AF-A0A1X7D4B7-F1
#
_cell.length_a   1.000
_cell.length_b   1.000
_cell.length_c   1.000
_cell.angle_alpha   90.00
_cell.angle_beta   90.00
_cell.angle_gamma   90.00
#
_symmetry.space_group_name_H-M   'P 1'
#
loop_
_entity.id
_entity.type
_entity.pdbx_description
1 polymer ?
#
loop_
_entity_poly.entity_id
_entity_poly.type
_entity_poly.pdbx_seq_one_letter_code
_entity_poly.pdbx_strand_id
1 'polypeptide(L)'
;MNLEELTESLEKLKYQVHILGNTIDYQSYPVESLILSMDWGEQDINRAHDIFEKYDDKLIAKEKVNWGEFESELKTEFNIHYQTVKSIILAFYKNHQWTNVCYGYAMSFEPSTPIEFHQITRRNNPT
;
A
#
# COMPACT_ATOMS: atom_id res chain seq x y z
N MET A 1 9.69 15.99 34.48
CA MET A 1 8.87 15.55 33.35
C MET A 1 7.86 14.54 33.87
N ASN A 2 6.59 14.94 33.97
CA ASN A 2 5.51 14.04 34.36
C ASN A 2 4.88 13.36 33.12
N LEU A 3 3.92 12.47 33.32
CA LEU A 3 3.28 11.72 32.23
C LEU A 3 2.50 12.63 31.28
N GLU A 4 1.89 13.70 31.80
CA GLU A 4 1.12 14.67 31.00
C GLU A 4 2.04 15.49 30.08
N GLU A 5 3.14 16.01 30.62
CA GLU A 5 4.17 16.73 29.86
C GLU A 5 4.80 15.86 28.76
N LEU A 6 5.01 14.56 29.04
CA LEU A 6 5.49 13.62 28.05
C LEU A 6 4.46 13.37 26.94
N THR A 7 3.19 13.21 27.31
CA THR A 7 2.10 13.00 26.35
C THR A 7 1.94 14.20 25.43
N GLU A 8 1.92 15.42 25.99
CA GLU A 8 1.84 16.66 25.20
C GLU A 8 3.04 16.81 24.25
N SER A 9 4.23 16.41 24.69
CA SER A 9 5.44 16.42 23.86
C SER A 9 5.36 15.43 22.70
N LEU A 10 4.79 14.24 22.94
CA LEU A 10 4.58 13.23 21.89
C LEU A 10 3.53 13.68 20.88
N GLU A 11 2.43 14.29 21.32
CA GLU A 11 1.42 14.84 20.41
C GLU A 11 1.99 15.94 19.51
N LYS A 12 2.81 16.83 20.07
CA LYS A 12 3.53 17.85 19.29
C LYS A 12 4.45 17.22 18.26
N LEU A 13 5.19 16.18 18.64
CA LEU A 13 6.07 15.44 17.73
C LEU A 13 5.28 14.76 16.60
N LYS A 14 4.20 14.03 16.93
CA LYS A 14 3.33 13.39 15.93
C LYS A 14 2.77 14.40 14.95
N TYR A 15 2.31 15.56 15.44
CA TYR A 15 1.81 16.63 14.58
C TYR A 15 2.90 17.19 13.66
N GLN A 16 4.10 17.47 14.18
CA GLN A 16 5.22 17.95 13.36
C GLN A 16 5.62 16.94 12.29
N VAL A 17 5.69 15.65 12.65
CA VAL A 17 5.96 14.55 11.70
C VAL A 17 4.87 14.46 10.64
N HIS A 18 3.60 14.61 11.01
CA HIS A 18 2.48 14.65 10.05
C HIS A 18 2.63 15.82 9.05
N ILE A 19 2.97 17.02 9.52
CA ILE A 19 3.23 18.17 8.65
C ILE A 19 4.42 17.92 7.72
N LEU A 20 5.51 17.33 8.22
CA LEU A 20 6.65 16.93 7.39
C LEU A 20 6.28 15.84 6.38
N GLY A 21 5.43 14.88 6.76
CA GLY A 21 4.96 13.83 5.87
C GLY A 21 4.23 14.37 4.64
N ASN A 22 3.50 15.47 4.81
CA ASN A 22 2.81 16.15 3.70
C ASN A 22 3.76 16.81 2.69
N THR A 23 5.07 16.94 3.00
CA THR A 23 6.08 17.47 2.08
C THR A 23 6.86 16.39 1.33
N ILE A 24 6.66 15.11 1.67
CA ILE A 24 7.30 14.00 0.97
C ILE A 24 6.79 13.92 -0.47
N ASP A 25 7.73 13.89 -1.41
CA ASP A 25 7.41 13.63 -2.80
C ASP A 25 7.00 12.17 -2.99
N TYR A 26 5.70 11.93 -3.12
CA TYR A 26 5.12 10.61 -3.38
C TYR A 26 5.67 9.95 -4.67
N GLN A 27 6.13 10.72 -5.65
CA GLN A 27 6.70 10.12 -6.86
C GLN A 27 8.06 9.47 -6.59
N SER A 28 8.84 10.05 -5.69
CA SER A 28 10.18 9.58 -5.33
C SER A 28 10.16 8.60 -4.15
N TYR A 29 9.24 8.77 -3.20
CA TYR A 29 9.17 8.00 -1.94
C TYR A 29 7.73 7.54 -1.64
N PRO A 30 7.15 6.69 -2.50
CA PRO A 30 5.73 6.33 -2.42
C PRO A 30 5.37 5.52 -1.17
N VAL A 31 6.27 4.67 -0.67
CA VAL A 31 6.02 3.83 0.51
C VAL A 31 6.18 4.62 1.80
N GLU A 32 7.18 5.48 1.89
CA GLU A 32 7.38 6.36 3.03
C GLU A 32 6.22 7.36 3.15
N SER A 33 5.75 7.90 2.02
CA SER A 33 4.56 8.74 1.98
C SER A 33 3.31 7.97 2.43
N LEU A 34 3.14 6.72 2.00
CA LEU A 34 2.06 5.85 2.46
C LEU A 34 2.13 5.64 3.98
N ILE A 35 3.29 5.26 4.51
CA ILE A 35 3.52 5.00 5.95
C ILE A 35 3.10 6.20 6.79
N LEU A 36 3.54 7.41 6.42
CA LEU A 36 3.19 8.62 7.15
C LEU A 36 1.72 8.99 7.01
N SER A 37 1.12 8.79 5.83
CA SER A 37 -0.31 9.07 5.61
C SER A 37 -1.23 8.14 6.40
N MET A 38 -0.76 6.93 6.66
CA MET A 38 -1.50 5.87 7.34
C MET A 38 -1.19 5.78 8.84
N ASP A 39 -0.26 6.59 9.36
CA ASP A 39 0.29 6.48 10.73
C ASP A 39 0.79 5.06 11.03
N TRP A 40 1.39 4.40 10.03
CA TRP A 40 1.89 3.03 10.12
C TRP A 40 3.22 2.96 10.85
N GLY A 41 3.36 1.95 11.71
CA GLY A 41 4.62 1.50 12.25
C GLY A 41 5.21 0.31 11.48
N GLU A 42 6.32 -0.20 11.97
CA GLU A 42 7.03 -1.35 11.39
C GLU A 42 6.15 -2.61 11.27
N GLN A 43 5.30 -2.87 12.25
CA GLN A 43 4.42 -4.03 12.22
C GLN A 43 3.30 -3.90 11.18
N ASP A 44 2.83 -2.67 10.90
CA ASP A 44 1.81 -2.45 9.88
C ASP A 44 2.35 -2.72 8.48
N ILE A 45 3.56 -2.22 8.19
CA ILE A 45 4.20 -2.46 6.90
C ILE A 45 4.55 -3.93 6.71
N ASN A 46 5.02 -4.62 7.76
CA ASN A 46 5.29 -6.06 7.69
C ASN A 46 4.02 -6.86 7.39
N ARG A 47 2.89 -6.56 8.04
CA ARG A 47 1.61 -7.22 7.75
C ARG A 47 1.15 -6.95 6.31
N ALA A 48 1.43 -5.78 5.76
CA ALA A 48 1.16 -5.50 4.35
C ALA A 48 2.05 -6.39 3.46
N HIS A 49 3.35 -6.51 3.77
CA HIS A 49 4.25 -7.41 3.06
C HIS A 49 3.80 -8.88 3.14
N ASP A 50 3.40 -9.37 4.31
CA ASP A 50 2.93 -10.74 4.51
C ASP A 50 1.72 -11.07 3.62
N ILE A 51 0.77 -10.13 3.51
CA ILE A 51 -0.37 -10.29 2.61
C ILE A 51 0.12 -10.37 1.17
N PHE A 52 0.97 -9.45 0.70
CA PHE A 52 1.44 -9.49 -0.69
C PHE A 52 2.26 -10.75 -0.99
N GLU A 53 3.13 -11.18 -0.08
CA GLU A 53 3.94 -12.40 -0.19
C GLU A 53 3.05 -13.64 -0.38
N LYS A 54 2.00 -13.77 0.44
CA LYS A 54 1.02 -14.86 0.33
C LYS A 54 0.42 -14.99 -1.07
N TYR A 55 0.16 -13.88 -1.77
CA TYR A 55 -0.39 -13.91 -3.13
C TYR A 55 0.69 -14.04 -4.20
N ASP A 56 1.91 -13.55 -3.98
CA ASP A 56 3.03 -13.80 -4.87
C ASP A 56 3.39 -15.29 -4.90
N ASP A 57 3.39 -15.95 -3.74
CA ASP A 57 3.59 -17.40 -3.63
C ASP A 57 2.55 -18.18 -4.45
N LYS A 58 1.28 -17.77 -4.39
CA LYS A 58 0.22 -18.37 -5.22
C LYS A 58 0.49 -18.18 -6.71
N LEU A 59 0.97 -17.01 -7.13
CA LEU A 59 1.35 -16.76 -8.54
C LEU A 59 2.53 -17.64 -8.97
N ILE A 60 3.57 -17.77 -8.12
CA ILE A 60 4.74 -18.62 -8.37
C ILE A 60 4.33 -20.09 -8.50
N ALA A 61 3.44 -20.55 -7.62
CA ALA A 61 2.87 -21.90 -7.66
C ALA A 61 1.89 -22.13 -8.83
N LYS A 62 1.60 -21.09 -9.63
CA LYS A 62 0.61 -21.09 -10.72
C LYS A 62 -0.79 -21.46 -10.25
N GLU A 63 -1.11 -21.12 -9.00
CA GLU A 63 -2.44 -21.29 -8.44
C GLU A 63 -3.36 -20.17 -8.90
N LYS A 64 -4.66 -20.47 -8.94
CA LYS A 64 -5.65 -19.45 -9.25
C LYS A 64 -5.76 -18.47 -8.08
N VAL A 65 -5.38 -17.21 -8.32
CA VAL A 65 -5.54 -16.13 -7.35
C VAL A 65 -6.97 -15.58 -7.36
N ASN A 66 -7.55 -15.42 -6.18
CA ASN A 66 -8.79 -14.68 -5.97
C ASN A 66 -8.47 -13.23 -5.56
N TRP A 67 -8.54 -12.31 -6.51
CA TRP A 67 -8.22 -10.89 -6.28
C TRP A 67 -9.23 -10.17 -5.38
N GLY A 68 -10.46 -10.65 -5.30
CA GLY A 68 -11.46 -10.15 -4.35
C GLY A 68 -11.13 -10.52 -2.90
N GLU A 69 -10.55 -11.72 -2.69
CA GLU A 69 -10.04 -12.15 -1.38
C GLU A 69 -8.85 -11.30 -0.94
N PHE A 70 -7.89 -11.07 -1.86
CA PHE A 70 -6.74 -10.19 -1.62
C PHE A 70 -7.15 -8.78 -1.20
N GLU A 71 -8.08 -8.17 -1.94
CA GLU A 71 -8.61 -6.85 -1.59
C GLU A 71 -9.33 -6.86 -0.23
N SER A 72 -10.13 -7.89 0.04
CA SER A 72 -10.84 -8.02 1.31
C SER A 72 -9.88 -8.17 2.49
N GLU A 73 -8.79 -8.93 2.31
CA GLU A 73 -7.77 -9.16 3.33
C GLU A 73 -7.08 -7.84 3.70
N LEU A 74 -6.67 -7.02 2.72
CA LEU A 74 -6.14 -5.68 2.98
C LEU A 74 -7.15 -4.77 3.68
N LYS A 75 -8.42 -4.77 3.25
CA LYS A 75 -9.46 -3.96 3.87
C LYS A 75 -9.69 -4.34 5.32
N THR A 76 -9.76 -5.63 5.61
CA THR A 76 -10.01 -6.14 6.95
C THR A 76 -8.80 -5.92 7.86
N GLU A 77 -7.58 -6.21 7.38
CA GLU A 77 -6.36 -6.09 8.17
C GLU A 77 -6.10 -4.65 8.64
N PHE A 78 -6.31 -3.68 7.75
CA PHE A 78 -6.03 -2.27 8.04
C PHE A 78 -7.29 -1.45 8.36
N ASN A 79 -8.47 -2.08 8.38
CA ASN A 79 -9.76 -1.40 8.52
C ASN A 79 -9.91 -0.21 7.54
N ILE A 80 -9.61 -0.46 6.27
CA ILE A 80 -9.56 0.56 5.21
C ILE A 80 -10.62 0.34 4.13
N HIS A 81 -10.86 1.38 3.33
CA HIS A 81 -11.73 1.31 2.17
C HIS A 81 -10.95 1.06 0.88
N TYR A 82 -11.68 0.80 -0.20
CA TYR A 82 -11.13 0.51 -1.53
C TYR A 82 -10.14 1.58 -2.04
N GLN A 83 -10.39 2.86 -1.78
CA GLN A 83 -9.49 3.92 -2.23
C GLN A 83 -8.11 3.82 -1.58
N THR A 84 -8.06 3.46 -0.29
CA THR A 84 -6.78 3.24 0.40
C THR A 84 -6.08 1.98 -0.10
N VAL A 85 -6.83 0.92 -0.43
CA VAL A 85 -6.25 -0.26 -1.10
C VAL A 85 -5.56 0.14 -2.40
N LYS A 86 -6.19 0.98 -3.24
CA LYS A 86 -5.53 1.49 -4.45
C LYS A 86 -4.23 2.21 -4.12
N SER A 87 -4.22 3.09 -3.12
CA SER A 87 -3.02 3.82 -2.71
C SER A 87 -1.88 2.88 -2.31
N ILE A 88 -2.17 1.81 -1.56
CA ILE A 88 -1.20 0.78 -1.18
C ILE A 88 -0.63 0.09 -2.42
N ILE A 89 -1.50 -0.37 -3.33
CA ILE A 89 -1.11 -1.07 -4.57
C ILE A 89 -0.21 -0.20 -5.43
N LEU A 90 -0.59 1.08 -5.59
CA LEU A 90 0.18 2.05 -6.35
C LEU A 90 1.52 2.35 -5.69
N ALA A 91 1.55 2.46 -4.36
CA ALA A 91 2.77 2.77 -3.64
C ALA A 91 3.81 1.65 -3.77
N PHE A 92 3.42 0.41 -3.54
CA PHE A 92 4.31 -0.74 -3.72
C PHE A 92 4.75 -0.92 -5.16
N TYR A 93 3.85 -0.78 -6.13
CA TYR A 93 4.23 -0.88 -7.53
C TYR A 93 5.25 0.19 -7.94
N LYS A 94 5.04 1.45 -7.53
CA LYS A 94 5.98 2.54 -7.82
C LYS A 94 7.34 2.35 -7.13
N ASN A 95 7.33 1.71 -5.96
CA ASN A 95 8.56 1.35 -5.25
C ASN A 95 9.22 0.07 -5.77
N HIS A 96 8.75 -0.47 -6.90
CA HIS A 96 9.25 -1.72 -7.50
C HIS A 96 9.11 -2.96 -6.58
N GLN A 97 8.14 -2.95 -5.67
CA GLN A 97 7.84 -4.06 -4.77
C GLN A 97 6.58 -4.79 -5.25
N TRP A 98 6.58 -6.12 -5.11
CA TRP A 98 5.43 -6.99 -5.40
C TRP A 98 4.80 -6.76 -6.78
N THR A 99 5.62 -6.45 -7.78
CA THR A 99 5.15 -5.98 -9.09
C THR A 99 4.21 -6.96 -9.78
N ASN A 100 4.41 -8.27 -9.58
CA ASN A 100 3.56 -9.32 -10.14
C ASN A 100 2.17 -9.33 -9.49
N VAL A 101 2.11 -9.20 -8.16
CA VAL A 101 0.86 -9.11 -7.40
C VAL A 101 0.10 -7.83 -7.76
N CYS A 102 0.79 -6.69 -7.77
CA CYS A 102 0.21 -5.40 -8.19
C CYS A 102 -0.35 -5.48 -9.62
N TYR A 103 0.39 -6.08 -10.55
CA TYR A 103 -0.07 -6.28 -11.93
C TYR A 103 -1.26 -7.23 -12.02
N GLY A 104 -1.20 -8.38 -11.35
CA GLY A 104 -2.28 -9.35 -11.34
C GLY A 104 -3.59 -8.77 -10.79
N TYR A 105 -3.50 -8.04 -9.68
CA TYR A 105 -4.65 -7.34 -9.10
C TYR A 105 -5.20 -6.26 -10.06
N ALA A 106 -4.34 -5.43 -10.64
CA ALA A 106 -4.73 -4.40 -11.60
C ALA A 106 -5.44 -4.99 -12.85
N MET A 107 -4.92 -6.11 -13.37
CA MET A 107 -5.49 -6.82 -14.53
C MET A 107 -6.83 -7.48 -14.22
N SER A 108 -7.15 -7.75 -12.94
CA SER A 108 -8.42 -8.36 -12.54
C SER A 108 -9.65 -7.48 -12.85
N PHE A 109 -9.44 -6.19 -13.10
CA PHE A 109 -10.47 -5.22 -13.42
C PHE A 109 -10.73 -5.08 -14.93
N GLU A 110 -9.92 -5.69 -15.78
CA GLU A 110 -10.10 -5.64 -17.24
C GLU A 110 -11.48 -6.22 -17.63
N PRO A 111 -12.18 -5.60 -18.61
CA PRO A 111 -11.75 -4.48 -19.45
C PRO A 111 -11.97 -3.09 -18.84
N SER A 112 -12.48 -3.01 -17.61
CA SER A 112 -12.88 -1.78 -16.90
C SER A 112 -11.84 -1.33 -15.86
N THR A 113 -10.56 -1.36 -16.23
CA THR A 113 -9.45 -1.02 -15.33
C THR A 113 -9.53 0.42 -14.85
N PRO A 114 -9.47 0.69 -13.52
CA PRO A 114 -9.39 2.04 -12.99
C PRO A 114 -8.24 2.84 -13.59
N ILE A 115 -8.46 4.14 -13.83
CA ILE A 115 -7.51 4.99 -14.55
C ILE A 115 -6.12 5.00 -13.90
N GLU A 116 -6.06 4.92 -12.57
CA GLU A 116 -4.81 4.96 -11.81
C GLU A 116 -3.97 3.70 -12.05
N PHE A 117 -4.62 2.56 -12.31
CA PHE A 117 -3.94 1.28 -12.57
C PHE A 117 -3.45 1.13 -14.00
N HIS A 118 -3.78 2.03 -14.92
CA HIS A 118 -3.20 2.01 -16.27
C HIS A 118 -1.67 2.13 -16.27
N GLN A 119 -1.06 2.78 -15.27
CA GLN A 119 0.40 2.82 -15.13
C GLN A 119 1.00 1.44 -14.85
N ILE A 120 0.19 0.52 -14.32
CA ILE A 120 0.52 -0.87 -14.06
C ILE A 120 0.24 -1.71 -15.31
N THR A 121 -0.99 -1.66 -15.83
CA THR A 121 -1.43 -2.56 -16.90
C THR A 121 -0.80 -2.24 -18.26
N ARG A 122 -0.51 -0.97 -18.57
CA ARG A 122 0.07 -0.56 -19.87
C ARG A 122 1.58 -0.73 -19.96
N ARG A 123 2.31 -0.71 -18.84
CA ARG A 123 3.78 -0.91 -18.83
C ARG A 123 4.18 -2.37 -19.03
N ASN A 124 3.29 -3.31 -18.69
CA ASN A 124 3.57 -4.74 -18.74
C ASN A 124 2.94 -5.47 -19.94
N ASN A 125 2.28 -4.76 -20.85
CA ASN A 125 1.89 -5.30 -22.15
C ASN A 125 3.02 -5.05 -23.16
N PRO A 126 3.80 -6.07 -23.55
CA PRO A 126 4.58 -5.96 -24.77
C PRO A 126 3.59 -5.92 -25.93
N THR A 127 3.57 -4.81 -26.68
CA THR A 127 3.08 -4.84 -28.06
C THR A 127 3.87 -5.82 -28.89
#